data_AF-A0A2C1Z1N3-F1
#
_entry.id   AF-A0A2C1Z1N3-F1
#
_cell.length_a   1.000
_cell.length_b   1.000
_cell.length_c   1.000
_cell.angle_alpha   90.00
_cell.angle_beta   90.00
_cell.angle_gamma   90.00
#
_symmetry.space_group_name_H-M   'P 1'
#
loop_
_entity.id
_entity.type
_entity.pdbx_description
1 polymer ?
#
loop_
_entity_poly.entity_id
_entity_poly.type
_entity_poly.pdbx_seq_one_letter_code
_entity_poly.pdbx_strand_id
1 'polypeptide(L)'
;MGHTRSGRTQKYYTSITYRFIRREKGWYVNATVERKTPKAGTSNLNGLIGIDINAGFLAICEIDRFGNPIKNWSIKVPMYSRRKEQVTASMSDAIKEILKYAILVQKDVMIEKLNFSKKKTQLREKGAAYARMLSGFTYSNFHQLIEAKAKKAGVRIKQVNPAYTSQIGQMKFMARYGLSSHSAAACVIARRGYHLKVEKPRYDTILSLPPNFNKQQSNLSNWRTITAHIKKQYSFKDKIELLKADR
;
A
#
# COMPACT_ATOMS: atom_id res chain seq x y z
N MET A 1 24.98 12.63 -25.70
CA MET A 1 25.45 12.17 -27.02
C MET A 1 24.98 10.74 -27.23
N GLY A 2 24.73 10.33 -28.46
CA GLY A 2 24.45 8.94 -28.81
C GLY A 2 25.14 8.58 -30.11
N HIS A 3 24.98 7.35 -30.58
CA HIS A 3 25.57 6.88 -31.83
C HIS A 3 24.47 6.58 -32.85
N THR A 4 24.71 6.92 -34.12
CA THR A 4 23.88 6.47 -35.23
C THR A 4 23.96 4.95 -35.38
N ARG A 5 23.08 4.37 -36.20
CA ARG A 5 23.16 2.95 -36.60
C ARG A 5 24.50 2.57 -37.25
N SER A 6 25.21 3.56 -37.78
CA SER A 6 26.56 3.46 -38.37
C SER A 6 27.70 3.82 -37.40
N GLY A 7 27.42 4.01 -36.10
CA GLY A 7 28.42 4.24 -35.05
C GLY A 7 28.89 5.70 -34.90
N ARG A 8 28.45 6.63 -35.76
CA ARG A 8 28.85 8.05 -35.69
C ARG A 8 28.23 8.74 -34.48
N THR A 9 29.05 9.52 -33.77
CA THR A 9 28.59 10.31 -32.61
C THR A 9 27.66 11.43 -33.07
N GLN A 10 26.43 11.45 -32.54
CA GLN A 10 25.44 12.48 -32.82
C GLN A 10 24.94 13.12 -31.52
N LYS A 11 24.80 14.45 -31.52
CA LYS A 11 24.13 15.19 -30.46
C LYS A 11 22.61 15.08 -30.67
N TYR A 12 21.95 14.39 -29.76
CA TYR A 12 20.50 14.34 -29.70
C TYR A 12 20.02 15.47 -28.77
N TYR A 13 19.10 16.29 -29.29
CA TYR A 13 18.41 17.32 -28.53
C TYR A 13 17.01 16.82 -28.21
N THR A 14 16.53 17.09 -27.00
CA THR A 14 15.13 16.92 -26.61
C THR A 14 14.45 18.27 -26.64
N SER A 15 13.26 18.34 -27.22
CA SER A 15 12.45 19.54 -27.19
C SER A 15 12.04 19.88 -25.75
N ILE A 16 11.99 21.18 -25.46
CA ILE A 16 11.51 21.71 -24.19
C ILE A 16 10.38 22.67 -24.49
N THR A 17 9.22 22.44 -23.89
CA THR A 17 8.09 23.37 -23.97
C THR A 17 8.16 24.32 -22.77
N TYR A 18 8.26 25.61 -23.03
CA TYR A 18 8.25 26.63 -21.99
C TYR A 18 6.94 27.40 -22.00
N ARG A 19 6.44 27.75 -20.81
CA ARG A 19 5.33 28.67 -20.62
C ARG A 19 5.71 29.74 -19.61
N PHE A 20 5.68 30.99 -20.04
CA PHE A 20 5.82 32.16 -19.16
C PHE A 20 4.49 32.46 -18.50
N ILE A 21 4.50 32.69 -17.20
CA ILE A 21 3.30 32.97 -16.40
C ILE A 21 3.59 34.19 -15.53
N ARG A 22 2.84 35.28 -15.75
CA ARG A 22 2.88 36.43 -14.85
C ARG A 22 1.98 36.16 -13.64
N ARG A 23 2.49 36.37 -12.43
CA ARG A 23 1.74 36.38 -11.16
C ARG A 23 2.12 37.62 -10.35
N GLU A 24 1.39 37.91 -9.27
CA GLU A 24 1.64 39.07 -8.40
C GLU A 24 3.11 39.21 -7.97
N LYS A 25 3.75 38.10 -7.61
CA LYS A 25 5.13 38.08 -7.13
C LYS A 25 6.20 38.03 -8.23
N GLY A 26 5.83 38.03 -9.52
CA GLY A 26 6.80 38.00 -10.61
C GLY A 26 6.43 37.13 -11.81
N TRP A 27 7.39 36.99 -12.74
CA TRP A 27 7.32 36.06 -13.86
C TRP A 27 7.82 34.67 -13.45
N TYR A 28 7.08 33.65 -13.84
CA TYR A 28 7.42 32.24 -13.64
C TYR A 28 7.62 31.59 -15.00
N VAL A 29 8.60 30.69 -15.11
CA VAL A 29 8.83 29.89 -16.32
C VAL A 29 8.56 28.42 -15.98
N ASN A 30 7.51 27.85 -16.58
CA ASN A 30 7.24 26.43 -16.50
C ASN A 30 7.91 25.74 -17.70
N ALA A 31 8.91 24.90 -17.43
CA ALA A 31 9.58 24.09 -18.44
C ALA A 31 9.09 22.64 -18.38
N THR A 32 8.57 22.11 -19.48
CA THR A 32 8.21 20.71 -19.64
C THR A 32 9.26 20.01 -20.49
N VAL A 33 9.84 18.94 -19.96
CA VAL A 33 10.87 18.15 -20.64
C VAL A 33 10.43 16.69 -20.70
N GLU A 34 10.77 16.02 -21.81
CA GLU A 34 10.66 14.58 -21.86
C GLU A 34 11.77 13.94 -21.02
N ARG A 35 11.40 12.96 -20.19
CA ARG A 35 12.36 12.22 -19.36
C ARG A 35 12.28 10.74 -19.69
N LYS A 36 13.40 10.17 -20.14
CA LYS A 36 13.53 8.71 -20.28
C LYS A 36 13.32 8.06 -18.92
N THR A 37 12.33 7.18 -18.83
CA THR A 37 12.12 6.36 -17.64
C THR A 37 12.97 5.10 -17.72
N PRO A 38 13.62 4.69 -16.63
CA PRO A 38 14.38 3.44 -16.61
C PRO A 38 13.46 2.25 -16.90
N LYS A 39 14.03 1.18 -17.48
CA LYS A 39 13.35 -0.12 -17.52
C LYS A 39 13.04 -0.58 -16.10
N ALA A 40 12.00 -1.39 -15.96
CA ALA A 40 11.64 -1.91 -14.65
C ALA A 40 12.74 -2.85 -14.11
N GLY A 41 13.32 -2.49 -12.97
CA GLY A 41 14.36 -3.27 -12.25
C GLY A 41 13.79 -4.22 -11.20
N THR A 42 12.47 -4.31 -11.06
CA THR A 42 11.79 -5.19 -10.11
C THR A 42 11.04 -6.31 -10.84
N SER A 43 10.69 -7.39 -10.13
CA SER A 43 9.80 -8.41 -10.63
C SER A 43 8.96 -9.11 -9.57
N ASN A 44 8.06 -10.00 -10.00
CA ASN A 44 7.32 -10.89 -9.12
C ASN A 44 7.96 -12.30 -9.03
N LEU A 45 9.17 -12.51 -9.54
CA LEU A 45 9.77 -13.85 -9.63
C LEU A 45 10.25 -14.40 -8.27
N ASN A 46 10.73 -13.52 -7.38
CA ASN A 46 11.38 -13.90 -6.12
C ASN A 46 10.61 -13.45 -4.85
N GLY A 47 9.43 -12.87 -5.02
CA GLY A 47 8.61 -12.34 -3.94
C GLY A 47 7.97 -11.02 -4.32
N LEU A 48 7.24 -10.44 -3.37
CA LEU A 48 6.57 -9.15 -3.51
C LEU A 48 6.69 -8.34 -2.21
N ILE A 49 6.48 -7.02 -2.31
CA ILE A 49 6.37 -6.13 -1.16
C ILE A 49 4.96 -5.57 -1.10
N GLY A 50 4.25 -5.72 0.01
CA GLY A 50 2.95 -5.09 0.25
C GLY A 50 3.08 -3.87 1.16
N ILE A 51 2.28 -2.83 0.88
CA ILE A 51 2.21 -1.62 1.71
C ILE A 51 0.77 -1.41 2.19
N ASP A 52 0.60 -1.30 3.51
CA ASP A 52 -0.63 -0.85 4.15
C ASP A 52 -0.46 0.58 4.68
N ILE A 53 -1.36 1.48 4.28
CA ILE A 53 -1.30 2.91 4.64
C ILE A 53 -2.11 3.12 5.91
N ASN A 54 -1.46 3.64 6.95
CA ASN A 54 -2.08 3.92 8.23
C ASN A 54 -1.88 5.35 8.69
N ALA A 55 -2.70 5.69 9.66
CA ALA A 55 -2.64 6.92 10.41
C ALA A 55 -1.26 7.04 11.07
N GLY A 56 -0.41 7.91 10.51
CA GLY A 56 0.90 8.22 11.09
C GLY A 56 2.06 7.34 10.61
N PHE A 57 1.83 6.32 9.78
CA PHE A 57 2.90 5.44 9.27
C PHE A 57 2.45 4.59 8.07
N LEU A 58 3.43 4.09 7.32
CA LEU A 58 3.26 3.02 6.35
C LEU A 58 3.73 1.71 6.98
N ALA A 59 2.94 0.65 6.87
CA ALA A 59 3.36 -0.70 7.25
C ALA A 59 3.75 -1.48 5.99
N ILE A 60 4.89 -2.16 6.05
CA ILE A 60 5.47 -2.86 4.92
C ILE A 60 5.66 -4.32 5.30
N CYS A 61 5.29 -5.23 4.38
CA CYS A 61 5.60 -6.64 4.49
C CYS A 61 6.19 -7.14 3.18
N GLU A 62 7.37 -7.74 3.26
CA GLU A 62 7.98 -8.50 2.18
C GLU A 62 7.58 -9.98 2.30
N ILE A 63 7.23 -10.59 1.18
CA ILE A 63 6.94 -12.02 1.07
C ILE A 63 7.91 -12.71 0.11
N ASP A 64 8.06 -14.02 0.27
CA ASP A 64 8.72 -14.90 -0.70
C ASP A 64 7.80 -15.22 -1.89
N ARG A 65 8.30 -16.02 -2.85
CA ARG A 65 7.53 -16.48 -4.03
C ARG A 65 6.33 -17.38 -3.70
N PHE A 66 6.28 -17.96 -2.50
CA PHE A 66 5.19 -18.79 -2.00
C PHE A 66 4.18 -17.98 -1.16
N GLY A 67 4.49 -16.70 -0.95
CA GLY A 67 3.71 -15.73 -0.20
C GLY A 67 3.90 -15.80 1.32
N ASN A 68 4.94 -16.46 1.81
CA ASN A 68 5.29 -16.43 3.23
C ASN A 68 5.98 -15.10 3.57
N PRO A 69 5.61 -14.44 4.68
CA PRO A 69 6.34 -13.26 5.17
C PRO A 69 7.82 -13.56 5.41
N ILE A 70 8.70 -12.73 4.87
CA ILE A 70 10.15 -12.78 5.12
C ILE A 70 10.53 -11.67 6.10
N LYS A 71 10.04 -10.45 5.85
CA LYS A 71 10.44 -9.25 6.59
C LYS A 71 9.26 -8.30 6.70
N ASN A 72 9.16 -7.58 7.81
CA ASN A 72 8.20 -6.50 7.98
C ASN A 72 8.80 -5.35 8.76
N TRP A 73 8.36 -4.13 8.47
CA TRP A 73 8.74 -2.92 9.21
C TRP A 73 7.69 -1.84 9.00
N SER A 74 7.85 -0.72 9.70
CA SER A 74 7.00 0.45 9.50
C SER A 74 7.85 1.71 9.35
N ILE A 75 7.39 2.63 8.51
CA ILE A 75 8.03 3.94 8.33
C ILE A 75 7.06 4.99 8.83
N LYS A 76 7.49 5.78 9.82
CA LYS A 76 6.68 6.85 10.40
C LYS A 76 6.46 7.95 9.37
N VAL A 77 5.21 8.36 9.21
CA VAL A 77 4.78 9.49 8.39
C VAL A 77 3.92 10.37 9.29
N PRO A 78 4.50 11.33 10.02
CA PRO A 78 3.74 12.14 10.97
C PRO A 78 2.69 12.98 10.23
N MET A 79 1.42 12.65 10.48
CA MET A 79 0.26 13.29 9.85
C MET A 79 -0.48 14.25 10.78
N TYR A 80 -0.24 14.16 12.09
CA TYR A 80 -0.94 14.95 13.11
C TYR A 80 -0.37 16.37 13.22
N SER A 81 -1.25 17.37 13.35
CA SER A 81 -0.91 18.80 13.53
C SER A 81 0.14 19.33 12.55
N ARG A 82 0.13 18.80 11.32
CA ARG A 82 1.09 19.14 10.26
C ARG A 82 0.37 19.78 9.08
N ARG A 83 1.05 20.70 8.40
CA ARG A 83 0.55 21.27 7.13
C ARG A 83 0.58 20.19 6.04
N LYS A 84 -0.32 20.28 5.06
CA LYS A 84 -0.42 19.32 3.95
C LYS A 84 0.93 19.09 3.26
N GLU A 85 1.69 20.15 3.05
CA GLU A 85 3.03 20.12 2.44
C GLU A 85 4.03 19.28 3.25
N GLN A 86 4.01 19.40 4.58
CA GLN A 86 4.89 18.64 5.46
C GLN A 86 4.54 17.15 5.47
N VAL A 87 3.23 16.83 5.43
CA VAL A 87 2.75 15.44 5.31
C VAL A 87 3.16 14.87 3.96
N THR A 88 2.99 15.62 2.87
CA THR A 88 3.43 15.23 1.52
C THR A 88 4.93 14.97 1.46
N ALA A 89 5.75 15.84 2.07
CA ALA A 89 7.19 15.65 2.13
C ALA A 89 7.57 14.37 2.88
N SER A 90 7.00 14.17 4.09
CA SER A 90 7.24 12.97 4.90
C SER A 90 6.81 11.69 4.18
N MET A 91 5.64 11.72 3.51
CA MET A 91 5.15 10.61 2.69
C MET A 91 6.08 10.35 1.49
N SER A 92 6.56 11.41 0.85
CA SER A 92 7.48 11.36 -0.29
C SER A 92 8.82 10.71 0.07
N ASP A 93 9.32 10.95 1.28
CA ASP A 93 10.56 10.38 1.78
C ASP A 93 10.39 8.90 2.15
N ALA A 94 9.30 8.56 2.85
CA ALA A 94 8.95 7.18 3.15
C ALA A 94 8.80 6.33 1.88
N ILE A 95 8.11 6.85 0.86
CA ILE A 95 8.01 6.17 -0.44
C ILE A 95 9.39 5.99 -1.09
N LYS A 96 10.26 7.00 -1.02
CA LYS A 96 11.61 6.92 -1.60
C LYS A 96 12.42 5.80 -0.95
N GLU A 97 12.33 5.64 0.36
CA GLU A 97 12.96 4.55 1.10
C GLU A 97 12.43 3.19 0.66
N ILE A 98 11.11 3.02 0.58
CA ILE A 98 10.49 1.75 0.16
C ILE A 98 10.90 1.39 -1.27
N LEU A 99 10.91 2.34 -2.20
CA LEU A 99 11.27 2.07 -3.59
C LEU A 99 12.76 1.74 -3.75
N LYS A 100 13.64 2.36 -2.97
CA LYS A 100 15.06 1.97 -2.92
C LYS A 100 15.21 0.53 -2.46
N TYR A 101 14.47 0.15 -1.41
CA TYR A 101 14.47 -1.23 -0.92
C TYR A 101 13.92 -2.20 -1.97
N ALA A 102 12.81 -1.86 -2.63
CA ALA A 102 12.21 -2.68 -3.68
C ALA A 102 13.18 -2.97 -4.84
N ILE A 103 14.01 -1.99 -5.23
CA ILE A 103 15.09 -2.20 -6.22
C ILE A 103 16.17 -3.13 -5.67
N LEU A 104 16.61 -2.93 -4.43
CA LEU A 104 17.64 -3.76 -3.80
C LEU A 104 17.26 -5.24 -3.77
N VAL A 105 16.00 -5.56 -3.43
CA VAL A 105 15.50 -6.94 -3.39
C VAL A 105 14.86 -7.40 -4.70
N GLN A 106 14.80 -6.52 -5.70
CA GLN A 106 14.22 -6.75 -7.03
C GLN A 106 12.74 -7.20 -7.02
N LYS A 107 11.93 -6.68 -6.08
CA LYS A 107 10.52 -7.09 -5.90
C LYS A 107 9.54 -6.00 -6.30
N ASP A 108 8.49 -6.40 -7.04
CA ASP A 108 7.36 -5.53 -7.36
C ASP A 108 6.62 -5.14 -6.07
N VAL A 109 6.03 -3.94 -6.07
CA VAL A 109 5.32 -3.38 -4.92
C VAL A 109 3.81 -3.43 -5.14
N MET A 110 3.09 -3.92 -4.14
CA MET A 110 1.65 -4.06 -4.09
C MET A 110 1.06 -3.03 -3.13
N ILE A 111 0.04 -2.31 -3.61
CA ILE A 111 -0.73 -1.35 -2.81
C ILE A 111 -2.22 -1.62 -2.95
N GLU A 112 -3.01 -1.22 -1.96
CA GLU A 112 -4.47 -1.31 -2.08
C GLU A 112 -4.99 -0.43 -3.22
N LYS A 113 -6.04 -0.86 -3.93
CA LYS A 113 -6.75 -0.03 -4.89
C LYS A 113 -7.51 1.08 -4.17
N LEU A 114 -7.37 2.31 -4.65
CA LEU A 114 -8.04 3.48 -4.11
C LEU A 114 -9.57 3.32 -4.21
N ASN A 115 -10.26 3.30 -3.07
CA ASN A 115 -11.73 3.28 -3.01
C ASN A 115 -12.24 4.31 -2.01
N PHE A 116 -12.55 5.51 -2.51
CA PHE A 116 -12.95 6.65 -1.70
C PHE A 116 -14.24 6.42 -0.89
N SER A 117 -15.25 5.77 -1.48
CA SER A 117 -16.56 5.60 -0.82
C SER A 117 -16.47 4.67 0.39
N LYS A 118 -15.87 3.49 0.22
CA LYS A 118 -15.69 2.53 1.31
C LYS A 118 -14.74 3.05 2.38
N LYS A 119 -13.69 3.78 2.00
CA LYS A 119 -12.71 4.29 2.96
C LYS A 119 -13.30 5.43 3.81
N LYS A 120 -14.07 6.33 3.22
CA LYS A 120 -14.74 7.41 3.97
C LYS A 120 -15.66 6.84 5.07
N THR A 121 -16.39 5.76 4.77
CA THR A 121 -17.21 5.05 5.76
C THR A 121 -16.38 4.40 6.85
N GLN A 122 -15.33 3.62 6.49
CA GLN A 122 -14.44 2.99 7.48
C GLN A 122 -13.70 3.99 8.38
N LEU A 123 -13.34 5.16 7.85
CA LEU A 123 -12.68 6.21 8.61
C LEU A 123 -13.62 6.84 9.63
N ARG A 124 -14.89 7.05 9.28
CA ARG A 124 -15.93 7.51 10.21
C ARG A 124 -16.09 6.55 11.40
N GLU A 125 -16.08 5.24 11.14
CA GLU A 125 -16.14 4.20 12.18
C GLU A 125 -14.95 4.24 13.16
N LYS A 126 -13.78 4.76 12.73
CA LYS A 126 -12.57 4.86 13.56
C LYS A 126 -12.43 6.19 14.32
N GLY A 127 -13.46 7.04 14.28
CA GLY A 127 -13.52 8.32 14.99
C GLY A 127 -13.01 9.51 14.17
N ALA A 128 -13.49 10.71 14.52
CA ALA A 128 -13.27 11.93 13.73
C ALA A 128 -11.79 12.33 13.61
N ALA A 129 -10.99 12.14 14.67
CA ALA A 129 -9.56 12.44 14.67
C ALA A 129 -8.79 11.53 13.69
N TYR A 130 -9.07 10.22 13.71
CA TYR A 130 -8.47 9.25 12.80
C TYR A 130 -8.88 9.52 11.34
N ALA A 131 -10.17 9.81 11.12
CA ALA A 131 -10.70 10.16 9.80
C ALA A 131 -10.06 11.42 9.20
N ARG A 132 -9.80 12.43 10.05
CA ARG A 132 -9.12 13.66 9.63
C ARG A 132 -7.66 13.39 9.25
N MET A 133 -6.96 12.55 10.02
CA MET A 133 -5.56 12.24 9.80
C MET A 133 -5.32 11.41 8.53
N LEU A 134 -6.14 10.38 8.32
CA LEU A 134 -6.04 9.48 7.17
C LEU A 134 -7.05 9.83 6.08
N SER A 135 -7.32 11.13 5.94
CA SER A 135 -8.33 11.68 5.03
C SER A 135 -8.15 11.19 3.58
N GLY A 136 -9.21 11.35 2.77
CA GLY A 136 -9.15 11.03 1.34
C GLY A 136 -7.98 11.73 0.62
N PHE A 137 -7.57 12.92 1.07
CA PHE A 137 -6.39 13.62 0.57
C PHE A 137 -5.11 12.80 0.78
N THR A 138 -4.89 12.24 1.97
CA THR A 138 -3.67 11.46 2.29
C THR A 138 -3.56 10.23 1.40
N TYR A 139 -4.67 9.53 1.16
CA TYR A 139 -4.71 8.37 0.25
C TYR A 139 -4.46 8.76 -1.21
N SER A 140 -5.17 9.78 -1.73
CA SER A 140 -4.93 10.27 -3.10
C SER A 140 -3.49 10.69 -3.30
N ASN A 141 -2.94 11.43 -2.34
CA ASN A 141 -1.58 11.91 -2.36
C ASN A 141 -0.58 10.76 -2.36
N PHE A 142 -0.76 9.75 -1.50
CA PHE A 142 0.07 8.56 -1.50
C PHE A 142 0.08 7.87 -2.87
N HIS A 143 -1.10 7.61 -3.45
CA HIS A 143 -1.22 6.94 -4.75
C HIS A 143 -0.50 7.70 -5.86
N GLN A 144 -0.75 9.00 -5.97
CA GLN A 144 -0.11 9.84 -6.99
C GLN A 144 1.42 9.88 -6.79
N LEU A 145 1.88 10.04 -5.53
CA LEU A 145 3.30 10.09 -5.22
C LEU A 145 4.01 8.77 -5.50
N ILE A 146 3.43 7.63 -5.09
CA ILE A 146 4.08 6.33 -5.24
C ILE A 146 4.17 5.93 -6.71
N GLU A 147 3.10 6.12 -7.48
CA GLU A 147 3.11 5.83 -8.93
C GLU A 147 4.13 6.70 -9.67
N ALA A 148 4.14 8.01 -9.40
CA ALA A 148 5.07 8.93 -10.04
C ALA A 148 6.53 8.62 -9.67
N LYS A 149 6.82 8.31 -8.41
CA LYS A 149 8.18 7.98 -7.95
C LYS A 149 8.63 6.61 -8.43
N ALA A 150 7.75 5.61 -8.42
CA ALA A 150 8.06 4.27 -8.88
C ALA A 150 8.37 4.25 -10.38
N LYS A 151 7.60 4.98 -11.19
CA LYS A 151 7.89 5.18 -12.62
C LYS A 151 9.26 5.80 -12.84
N LYS A 152 9.65 6.77 -12.01
CA LYS A 152 10.99 7.40 -12.05
C LYS A 152 12.11 6.48 -11.57
N ALA A 153 11.82 5.55 -10.67
CA ALA A 153 12.78 4.61 -10.09
C ALA A 153 12.90 3.28 -10.85
N GLY A 154 12.00 3.00 -11.80
CA GLY A 154 11.94 1.69 -12.47
C GLY A 154 11.36 0.60 -11.59
N VAL A 155 10.45 0.93 -10.67
CA VAL A 155 9.75 -0.05 -9.83
C VAL A 155 8.34 -0.24 -10.37
N ARG A 156 7.88 -1.50 -10.49
CA ARG A 156 6.48 -1.76 -10.84
C ARG A 156 5.61 -1.70 -9.59
N ILE A 157 4.56 -0.88 -9.68
CA ILE A 157 3.48 -0.83 -8.71
C ILE A 157 2.28 -1.56 -9.30
N LYS A 158 1.65 -2.44 -8.53
CA LYS A 158 0.33 -2.99 -8.87
C LYS A 158 -0.65 -2.73 -7.75
N GLN A 159 -1.89 -2.44 -8.13
CA GLN A 159 -2.98 -2.23 -7.19
C GLN A 159 -3.78 -3.51 -7.01
N VAL A 160 -4.12 -3.85 -5.77
CA VAL A 160 -4.90 -5.04 -5.42
C VAL A 160 -6.21 -4.65 -4.74
N ASN A 161 -7.23 -5.50 -4.83
CA ASN A 161 -8.48 -5.28 -4.11
C ASN A 161 -8.21 -5.19 -2.59
N PRO A 162 -8.73 -4.20 -1.85
CA PRO A 162 -8.55 -4.09 -0.39
C PRO A 162 -9.55 -4.92 0.44
N ALA A 163 -10.52 -5.61 -0.18
CA ALA A 163 -11.59 -6.28 0.55
C ALA A 163 -11.07 -7.24 1.63
N TYR A 164 -11.36 -6.95 2.91
CA TYR A 164 -11.02 -7.79 4.07
C TYR A 164 -9.52 -8.03 4.32
N THR A 165 -8.60 -7.26 3.71
CA THR A 165 -7.13 -7.39 3.92
C THR A 165 -6.76 -7.38 5.40
N SER A 166 -7.32 -6.43 6.15
CA SER A 166 -7.11 -6.29 7.60
C SER A 166 -7.60 -7.51 8.40
N GLN A 167 -8.83 -7.99 8.17
CA GLN A 167 -9.40 -9.10 8.94
C GLN A 167 -8.71 -10.43 8.61
N ILE A 168 -8.40 -10.66 7.33
CA ILE A 168 -7.61 -11.82 6.88
C ILE A 168 -6.23 -11.77 7.54
N GLY A 169 -5.55 -10.62 7.48
CA GLY A 169 -4.24 -10.41 8.09
C GLY A 169 -4.24 -10.79 9.56
N GLN A 170 -5.19 -10.23 10.30
CA GLN A 170 -5.36 -10.44 11.74
C GLN A 170 -5.53 -11.92 12.10
N MET A 171 -6.44 -12.63 11.43
CA MET A 171 -6.77 -14.01 11.79
C MET A 171 -5.80 -15.06 11.23
N LYS A 172 -5.08 -14.77 10.14
CA LYS A 172 -4.25 -15.78 9.45
C LYS A 172 -2.75 -15.58 9.63
N PHE A 173 -2.31 -14.33 9.83
CA PHE A 173 -0.88 -14.00 9.74
C PHE A 173 -0.32 -13.36 11.00
N MET A 174 -1.13 -12.73 11.86
CA MET A 174 -0.61 -12.10 13.09
C MET A 174 0.03 -13.11 14.04
N ALA A 175 -0.76 -14.00 14.63
CA ALA A 175 -0.24 -14.96 15.61
C ALA A 175 0.82 -15.88 14.99
N ARG A 176 0.54 -16.41 13.80
CA ARG A 176 1.41 -17.36 13.10
C ARG A 176 2.81 -16.81 12.78
N TYR A 177 2.93 -15.53 12.44
CA TYR A 177 4.21 -14.93 12.00
C TYR A 177 4.68 -13.78 12.90
N GLY A 178 4.07 -13.60 14.08
CA GLY A 178 4.40 -12.50 14.99
C GLY A 178 4.21 -11.10 14.39
N LEU A 179 3.28 -10.94 13.44
CA LEU A 179 3.09 -9.67 12.74
C LEU A 179 2.19 -8.72 13.53
N SER A 180 2.46 -7.42 13.43
CA SER A 180 1.49 -6.40 13.82
C SER A 180 0.23 -6.49 12.95
N SER A 181 -0.91 -5.97 13.43
CA SER A 181 -2.15 -5.95 12.63
C SER A 181 -1.98 -5.27 11.26
N HIS A 182 -1.10 -4.27 11.18
CA HIS A 182 -0.88 -3.50 9.96
C HIS A 182 0.12 -4.20 9.04
N SER A 183 1.19 -4.77 9.59
CA SER A 183 2.13 -5.64 8.85
C SER A 183 1.41 -6.87 8.28
N ALA A 184 0.47 -7.43 9.03
CA ALA A 184 -0.34 -8.56 8.58
C ALA A 184 -1.30 -8.16 7.44
N ALA A 185 -1.87 -6.96 7.47
CA ALA A 185 -2.64 -6.43 6.33
C ALA A 185 -1.74 -6.23 5.10
N ALA A 186 -0.55 -5.65 5.28
CA ALA A 186 0.46 -5.51 4.23
C ALA A 186 0.88 -6.86 3.63
N CYS A 187 1.01 -7.91 4.44
CA CYS A 187 1.24 -9.28 3.97
C CYS A 187 0.14 -9.75 3.02
N VAL A 188 -1.14 -9.57 3.39
CA VAL A 188 -2.27 -9.95 2.53
C VAL A 188 -2.28 -9.16 1.22
N ILE A 189 -1.95 -7.86 1.27
CA ILE A 189 -1.82 -7.02 0.08
C ILE A 189 -0.73 -7.58 -0.85
N ALA A 190 0.44 -7.94 -0.32
CA ALA A 190 1.53 -8.55 -1.08
C ALA A 190 1.07 -9.87 -1.72
N ARG A 191 0.46 -10.77 -0.94
CA ARG A 191 -0.03 -12.08 -1.40
C ARG A 191 -1.06 -11.97 -2.51
N ARG A 192 -1.90 -10.93 -2.49
CA ARG A 192 -2.86 -10.66 -3.58
C ARG A 192 -2.20 -10.32 -4.91
N GLY A 193 -1.00 -9.76 -4.89
CA GLY A 193 -0.22 -9.49 -6.11
C GLY A 193 0.14 -10.75 -6.91
N TYR A 194 0.16 -11.91 -6.24
CA TYR A 194 0.33 -13.22 -6.87
C TYR A 194 -0.97 -13.85 -7.39
N HIS A 195 -2.12 -13.21 -7.20
CA HIS A 195 -3.43 -13.78 -7.54
C HIS A 195 -3.70 -15.14 -6.88
N LEU A 196 -3.12 -15.36 -5.70
CA LEU A 196 -3.41 -16.54 -4.89
C LEU A 196 -4.90 -16.58 -4.53
N LYS A 197 -5.45 -17.79 -4.36
CA LYS A 197 -6.80 -17.97 -3.85
C LYS A 197 -6.96 -17.21 -2.53
N VAL A 198 -8.10 -16.56 -2.34
CA VAL A 198 -8.42 -15.87 -1.08
C VAL A 198 -8.31 -16.89 0.06
N GLU A 199 -7.64 -16.52 1.14
CA GLU A 199 -7.42 -17.38 2.30
C GLU A 199 -8.72 -18.00 2.81
N LYS A 200 -8.69 -19.28 3.19
CA LYS A 200 -9.82 -19.89 3.90
C LYS A 200 -9.85 -19.34 5.33
N PRO A 201 -11.01 -18.90 5.85
CA PRO A 201 -11.14 -18.48 7.24
C PRO A 201 -10.68 -19.58 8.21
N ARG A 202 -10.03 -19.16 9.31
CA ARG A 202 -9.77 -20.03 10.47
C ARG A 202 -11.10 -20.17 11.22
N TYR A 203 -11.55 -21.41 11.43
CA TYR A 203 -12.82 -21.69 12.11
C TYR A 203 -12.62 -22.10 13.57
N ASP A 204 -11.44 -22.63 13.86
CA ASP A 204 -10.85 -22.85 15.17
C ASP A 204 -10.25 -21.53 15.68
N THR A 205 -11.09 -20.58 16.06
CA THR A 205 -10.65 -19.31 16.63
C THR A 205 -11.41 -19.03 17.92
N ILE A 206 -10.77 -18.31 18.83
CA ILE A 206 -11.40 -17.85 20.07
C ILE A 206 -12.52 -16.82 19.82
N LEU A 207 -12.56 -16.22 18.62
CA LEU A 207 -13.60 -15.25 18.25
C LEU A 207 -14.92 -15.95 17.92
N SER A 208 -16.04 -15.38 18.37
CA SER A 208 -17.36 -15.88 17.97
C SER A 208 -17.55 -15.75 16.46
N LEU A 209 -17.99 -16.84 15.84
CA LEU A 209 -18.36 -16.89 14.43
C LEU A 209 -19.86 -16.65 14.25
N PRO A 210 -20.29 -16.13 13.07
CA PRO A 210 -21.71 -15.93 12.80
C PRO A 210 -22.47 -17.27 12.80
N PRO A 211 -23.68 -17.34 13.40
CA PRO A 211 -24.40 -18.59 13.62
C PRO A 211 -24.85 -19.29 12.33
N ASN A 212 -25.24 -18.52 11.30
CA ASN A 212 -25.73 -19.05 10.02
C ASN A 212 -24.63 -19.09 8.94
N PHE A 213 -23.40 -19.47 9.32
CA PHE A 213 -22.27 -19.46 8.42
C PHE A 213 -22.24 -20.68 7.48
N ASN A 214 -22.32 -20.44 6.16
CA ASN A 214 -22.26 -21.49 5.16
C ASN A 214 -20.81 -21.72 4.65
N LYS A 215 -20.18 -22.81 5.09
CA LYS A 215 -18.82 -23.22 4.69
C LYS A 215 -18.66 -23.54 3.20
N GLN A 216 -19.75 -23.78 2.47
CA GLN A 216 -19.75 -24.07 1.03
C GLN A 216 -19.70 -22.81 0.16
N GLN A 217 -19.93 -21.63 0.74
CA GLN A 217 -19.81 -20.37 0.01
C GLN A 217 -18.35 -20.04 -0.31
N SER A 218 -18.15 -19.12 -1.27
CA SER A 218 -16.82 -18.60 -1.60
C SER A 218 -16.12 -18.01 -0.37
N ASN A 219 -14.80 -18.14 -0.30
CA ASN A 219 -14.00 -17.54 0.78
C ASN A 219 -14.26 -16.02 0.92
N LEU A 220 -14.51 -15.33 -0.19
CA LEU A 220 -14.80 -13.89 -0.16
C LEU A 220 -16.14 -13.58 0.53
N SER A 221 -17.19 -14.37 0.24
CA SER A 221 -18.49 -14.26 0.93
C SER A 221 -18.35 -14.56 2.41
N ASN A 222 -17.59 -15.61 2.73
CA ASN A 222 -17.31 -16.00 4.10
C ASN A 222 -16.60 -14.88 4.89
N TRP A 223 -15.56 -14.27 4.31
CA TRP A 223 -14.88 -13.12 4.93
C TRP A 223 -15.78 -11.91 5.09
N ARG A 224 -16.74 -11.69 4.18
CA ARG A 224 -17.74 -10.63 4.33
C ARG A 224 -18.56 -10.83 5.60
N THR A 225 -19.15 -12.00 5.76
CA THR A 225 -20.03 -12.33 6.90
C THR A 225 -19.25 -12.30 8.21
N ILE A 226 -18.08 -12.93 8.25
CA ILE A 226 -17.19 -12.95 9.42
C ILE A 226 -16.78 -11.53 9.81
N THR A 227 -16.34 -10.72 8.85
CA THR A 227 -15.90 -9.34 9.13
C THR A 227 -17.04 -8.51 9.70
N ALA A 228 -18.26 -8.64 9.15
CA ALA A 228 -19.43 -7.91 9.63
C ALA A 228 -19.81 -8.31 11.07
N HIS A 229 -19.83 -9.62 11.35
CA HIS A 229 -20.11 -10.17 12.68
C HIS A 229 -19.10 -9.71 13.72
N ILE A 230 -17.81 -9.91 13.44
CA ILE A 230 -16.72 -9.55 14.37
C ILE A 230 -16.72 -8.05 14.68
N LYS A 231 -16.96 -7.19 13.68
CA LYS A 231 -17.03 -5.74 13.89
C LYS A 231 -18.18 -5.32 14.82
N LYS A 232 -19.27 -6.08 14.87
CA LYS A 232 -20.41 -5.81 15.74
C LYS A 232 -20.14 -6.27 17.18
N GLN A 233 -19.40 -7.35 17.35
CA GLN A 233 -19.22 -8.02 18.65
C GLN A 233 -18.00 -7.54 19.43
N TYR A 234 -16.94 -7.10 18.75
CA TYR A 234 -15.65 -6.81 19.40
C TYR A 234 -15.14 -5.42 19.04
N SER A 235 -14.60 -4.70 20.03
CA SER A 235 -13.79 -3.53 19.75
C SER A 235 -12.49 -3.95 19.05
N PHE A 236 -11.80 -2.99 18.42
CA PHE A 236 -10.52 -3.29 17.79
C PHE A 236 -9.48 -3.81 18.80
N LYS A 237 -9.45 -3.28 20.03
CA LYS A 237 -8.46 -3.67 21.04
C LYS A 237 -8.72 -5.10 21.52
N ASP A 238 -9.95 -5.37 21.98
CA ASP A 238 -10.34 -6.68 22.51
C ASP A 238 -10.11 -7.79 21.48
N LYS A 239 -10.48 -7.52 20.21
CA LYS A 239 -10.24 -8.47 19.13
C LYS A 239 -8.75 -8.80 18.96
N ILE A 240 -7.88 -7.78 19.00
CA ILE A 240 -6.44 -7.98 18.79
C ILE A 240 -5.82 -8.71 19.99
N GLU A 241 -6.29 -8.45 21.21
CA GLU A 241 -5.83 -9.16 22.40
C GLU A 241 -6.24 -10.63 22.36
N LEU A 242 -7.52 -10.91 22.05
CA LEU A 242 -8.01 -12.27 21.86
C LEU A 242 -7.23 -13.03 20.78
N LEU A 243 -7.01 -12.42 19.61
CA LEU A 243 -6.25 -13.06 18.53
C LEU A 243 -4.76 -13.26 18.83
N LYS A 244 -4.18 -12.52 19.80
CA LYS A 244 -2.82 -12.79 20.27
C LYS A 244 -2.76 -13.95 21.27
N ALA A 245 -3.84 -14.17 22.02
CA ALA A 245 -3.98 -15.30 22.94
C ALA A 245 -4.32 -16.61 22.20
N ASP A 246 -4.95 -16.51 21.02
CA ASP A 246 -5.32 -17.60 20.12
C ASP A 246 -4.07 -18.16 19.38
N ARG A 247 -3.29 -19.03 20.05
CA ARG A 247 -2.16 -19.77 19.48
C ARG A 247 -2.66 -20.99 18.69
#